data_AF-A0A2E7TLW7-F1
#
_entry.id   AF-A0A2E7TLW7-F1
#
_cell.length_a   1.000
_cell.length_b   1.000
_cell.length_c   1.000
_cell.angle_alpha   90.00
_cell.angle_beta   90.00
_cell.angle_gamma   90.00
#
_symmetry.space_group_name_H-M   'P 1'
#
loop_
_entity.id
_entity.type
_entity.pdbx_description
1 polymer ?
#
loop_
_entity_poly.entity_id
_entity_poly.type
_entity_poly.pdbx_seq_one_letter_code
_entity_poly.pdbx_strand_id
1 'polypeptide(L)'
;MSTLEVNSIDKESGSTLTLGGSGTQVTLHASATSSGFDSGLASVQVFTSSGTWTRPSGITKVIMEVQGAGGSGSAGGYYNNGSAGGYAKKLLDVSSISTSTITVGAGGAAKSANTGAGNAGGDSSWADGTNTITGSGGLAGSGSVNTGVVGGAASGGDINIPGGRGSMINYGAGDSMFGYGDVEQTVDGVGYGSGGSYGYTTYAGGAGAPGIVVVWEYK
;
A
#
# COMPACT_ATOMS: atom_id res chain seq x y z
N MET A 1 -3.46 -49.10 23.86
CA MET A 1 -3.56 -47.64 23.76
C MET A 1 -3.56 -47.13 25.20
N SER A 2 -2.62 -46.28 25.59
CA SER A 2 -2.61 -45.70 26.93
C SER A 2 -3.42 -44.42 26.91
N THR A 3 -4.44 -44.31 27.75
CA THR A 3 -5.24 -43.10 27.92
C THR A 3 -4.85 -42.43 29.24
N LEU A 4 -4.71 -41.09 29.21
CA LEU A 4 -4.51 -40.27 30.39
C LEU A 4 -5.74 -39.37 30.55
N GLU A 5 -6.52 -39.60 31.60
CA GLU A 5 -7.71 -38.82 31.92
C GLU A 5 -7.42 -37.93 33.14
N VAL A 6 -7.40 -36.62 32.92
CA VAL A 6 -7.10 -35.61 33.94
C VAL A 6 -7.97 -34.39 33.71
N ASN A 7 -8.34 -33.70 34.79
CA ASN A 7 -9.17 -32.49 34.71
C ASN A 7 -8.37 -31.26 34.27
N SER A 8 -7.11 -31.17 34.69
CA SER A 8 -6.17 -30.13 34.26
C SER A 8 -4.77 -30.70 34.13
N ILE A 9 -3.97 -30.08 33.26
CA ILE A 9 -2.53 -30.31 33.16
C ILE A 9 -1.89 -28.93 33.30
N ASP A 10 -1.32 -28.69 34.48
CA ASP A 10 -0.61 -27.45 34.78
C ASP A 10 0.89 -27.73 34.78
N LYS A 11 1.65 -26.93 34.03
CA LYS A 11 3.11 -26.98 34.08
C LYS A 11 3.60 -26.19 35.28
N GLU A 12 4.71 -26.63 35.88
CA GLU A 12 5.42 -25.80 36.85
C GLU A 12 5.88 -24.48 36.20
N SER A 13 5.98 -23.43 37.03
CA SER A 13 6.51 -22.14 36.57
C SER A 13 7.93 -22.32 36.04
N GLY A 14 8.23 -21.70 34.89
CA GLY A 14 9.53 -21.85 34.22
C GLY A 14 9.73 -23.17 33.44
N SER A 15 8.81 -24.13 33.53
CA SER A 15 8.89 -25.40 32.78
C SER A 15 8.17 -25.32 31.42
N THR A 16 8.42 -26.30 30.54
CA THR A 16 7.74 -26.44 29.24
C THR A 16 6.87 -27.70 29.24
N LEU A 17 5.62 -27.59 28.79
CA LEU A 17 4.78 -28.74 28.46
C LEU A 17 4.87 -29.00 26.96
N THR A 18 5.48 -30.12 26.57
CA THR A 18 5.58 -30.53 25.17
C THR A 18 4.54 -31.59 24.87
N LEU A 19 3.64 -31.31 23.93
CA LEU A 19 2.65 -32.26 23.44
C LEU A 19 3.09 -32.71 22.03
N GLY A 20 3.34 -34.01 21.85
CA GLY A 20 3.87 -34.57 20.59
C GLY A 20 5.37 -34.34 20.38
N GLY A 21 5.96 -35.07 19.41
CA GLY A 21 7.33 -34.87 18.93
C GLY A 21 7.37 -34.25 17.53
N SER A 22 8.57 -34.02 16.98
CA SER A 22 8.73 -33.56 15.59
C SER A 22 7.96 -34.48 14.62
N GLY A 23 7.11 -33.90 13.78
CA GLY A 23 6.26 -34.63 12.84
C GLY A 23 5.03 -35.32 13.45
N THR A 24 4.77 -35.16 14.76
CA THR A 24 3.55 -35.67 15.40
C THR A 24 2.45 -34.62 15.33
N GLN A 25 1.32 -34.95 14.70
CA GLN A 25 0.13 -34.11 14.75
C GLN A 25 -0.53 -34.24 16.13
N VAL A 26 -0.68 -33.13 16.84
CA VAL A 26 -1.52 -33.04 18.04
C VAL A 26 -2.87 -32.48 17.61
N THR A 27 -3.89 -33.34 17.61
CA THR A 27 -5.25 -32.94 17.25
C THR A 27 -6.06 -32.75 18.53
N LEU A 28 -6.69 -31.59 18.67
CA LEU A 28 -7.67 -31.37 19.74
C LEU A 28 -8.91 -32.20 19.47
N HIS A 29 -9.45 -32.84 20.50
CA HIS A 29 -10.70 -33.59 20.38
C HIS A 29 -11.83 -32.67 19.88
N ALA A 30 -12.77 -33.18 19.10
CA ALA A 30 -13.82 -32.36 18.46
C ALA A 30 -14.70 -31.60 19.47
N SER A 31 -14.76 -32.05 20.72
CA SER A 31 -15.50 -31.39 21.81
C SER A 31 -14.64 -30.47 22.68
N ALA A 32 -13.35 -30.32 22.39
CA ALA A 32 -12.45 -29.45 23.15
C ALA A 32 -12.59 -27.99 22.69
N THR A 33 -12.60 -27.07 23.63
CA THR A 33 -12.48 -25.63 23.36
C THR A 33 -11.01 -25.23 23.53
N SER A 34 -10.39 -24.66 22.49
CA SER A 34 -9.05 -24.07 22.58
C SER A 34 -9.10 -22.56 22.79
N SER A 35 -8.18 -22.05 23.59
CA SER A 35 -7.92 -20.62 23.74
C SER A 35 -6.40 -20.42 23.84
N GLY A 36 -5.89 -19.26 23.42
CA GLY A 36 -4.44 -18.97 23.42
C GLY A 36 -3.65 -19.54 22.23
N PHE A 37 -4.33 -20.16 21.26
CA PHE A 37 -3.74 -20.58 19.96
C PHE A 37 -4.23 -19.70 18.80
N ASP A 38 -4.81 -18.54 19.12
CA ASP A 38 -5.23 -17.57 18.13
C ASP A 38 -4.02 -17.15 17.29
N SER A 39 -4.07 -17.46 16.00
CA SER A 39 -2.97 -17.22 15.07
C SER A 39 -3.53 -16.88 13.70
N GLY A 40 -2.71 -16.22 12.88
CA GLY A 40 -3.07 -15.87 11.51
C GLY A 40 -3.78 -14.52 11.41
N LEU A 41 -4.46 -14.30 10.27
CA LEU A 41 -5.07 -13.01 9.95
C LEU A 41 -6.26 -12.74 10.89
N ALA A 42 -6.18 -11.63 11.62
CA ALA A 42 -7.19 -11.20 12.57
C ALA A 42 -8.10 -10.10 12.01
N SER A 43 -7.53 -9.14 11.28
CA SER A 43 -8.27 -8.00 10.71
C SER A 43 -7.49 -7.31 9.59
N VAL A 44 -8.18 -6.44 8.86
CA VAL A 44 -7.59 -5.58 7.84
C VAL A 44 -8.10 -4.16 8.04
N GLN A 45 -7.17 -3.20 8.14
CA GLN A 45 -7.49 -1.77 8.15
C GLN A 45 -7.05 -1.14 6.84
N VAL A 46 -7.92 -0.32 6.25
CA VAL A 46 -7.67 0.35 4.97
C VAL A 46 -7.78 1.85 5.17
N PHE A 47 -6.72 2.57 4.80
CA PHE A 47 -6.65 4.02 4.86
C PHE A 47 -6.69 4.58 3.44
N THR A 48 -7.83 5.19 3.10
CA THR A 48 -8.02 6.03 1.91
C THR A 48 -7.92 7.53 2.24
N SER A 49 -7.61 7.84 3.50
CA SER A 49 -7.32 9.17 4.02
C SER A 49 -6.30 9.04 5.15
N SER A 50 -5.47 10.06 5.34
CA SER A 50 -4.46 10.08 6.39
C SER A 50 -5.09 9.92 7.78
N GLY A 51 -4.36 9.30 8.69
CA GLY A 51 -4.85 9.01 10.03
C GLY A 51 -3.78 8.37 10.92
N THR A 52 -4.24 7.69 11.97
CA THR A 52 -3.36 6.97 12.90
C THR A 52 -3.82 5.53 12.97
N TRP A 53 -2.91 4.62 12.67
CA TRP A 53 -3.10 3.21 13.02
C TRP A 53 -2.78 3.03 14.49
N THR A 54 -3.70 2.44 15.25
CA THR A 54 -3.48 2.04 16.65
C THR A 54 -3.56 0.54 16.72
N ARG A 55 -2.52 -0.10 17.27
CA ARG A 55 -2.42 -1.56 17.32
C ARG A 55 -3.61 -2.18 18.07
N PRO A 56 -4.45 -3.00 17.42
CA PRO A 56 -5.50 -3.73 18.13
C PRO A 56 -4.93 -4.74 19.12
N SER A 57 -5.72 -5.08 20.14
CA SER A 57 -5.31 -6.05 21.15
C SER A 57 -4.99 -7.41 20.54
N GLY A 58 -3.84 -7.98 20.92
CA GLY A 58 -3.40 -9.29 20.47
C GLY A 58 -2.67 -9.32 19.12
N ILE A 59 -2.61 -8.20 18.38
CA ILE A 59 -1.84 -8.13 17.13
C ILE A 59 -0.35 -8.08 17.44
N THR A 60 0.40 -9.02 16.87
CA THR A 60 1.87 -9.08 17.03
C THR A 60 2.60 -8.73 15.74
N LYS A 61 1.98 -8.97 14.59
CA LYS A 61 2.58 -8.71 13.27
C LYS A 61 1.61 -8.00 12.37
N VAL A 62 2.15 -7.21 11.45
CA VAL A 62 1.37 -6.63 10.36
C VAL A 62 2.09 -6.82 9.04
N ILE A 63 1.32 -6.97 7.98
CA ILE A 63 1.79 -6.67 6.63
C ILE A 63 1.20 -5.32 6.26
N MET A 64 2.06 -4.37 5.89
CA MET A 64 1.63 -3.08 5.37
C MET A 64 1.94 -2.99 3.88
N GLU A 65 0.97 -2.48 3.12
CA GLU A 65 1.09 -2.15 1.70
C GLU A 65 0.84 -0.66 1.54
N VAL A 66 1.82 0.06 1.01
CA VAL A 66 1.83 1.52 0.90
C VAL A 66 1.99 1.90 -0.56
N GLN A 67 0.96 2.51 -1.14
CA GLN A 67 0.93 2.98 -2.52
C GLN A 67 0.85 4.50 -2.55
N GLY A 68 1.86 5.14 -3.12
CA GLY A 68 1.86 6.58 -3.39
C GLY A 68 0.80 6.96 -4.41
N ALA A 69 0.39 8.21 -4.42
CA ALA A 69 -0.61 8.71 -5.35
C ALA A 69 -0.03 8.91 -6.76
N GLY A 70 -0.88 8.92 -7.79
CA GLY A 70 -0.46 9.20 -9.16
C GLY A 70 -0.35 10.71 -9.45
N GLY A 71 0.51 11.08 -10.39
CA GLY A 71 0.55 12.42 -10.98
C GLY A 71 -0.55 12.61 -12.03
N SER A 72 -0.93 13.86 -12.28
CA SER A 72 -1.83 14.22 -13.39
C SER A 72 -1.09 14.38 -14.72
N GLY A 73 -1.83 14.24 -15.80
CA GLY A 73 -1.35 14.62 -17.12
C GLY A 73 -1.15 16.13 -17.24
N SER A 74 -0.23 16.50 -18.14
CA SER A 74 -0.05 17.88 -18.58
C SER A 74 -1.26 18.38 -19.38
N ALA A 75 -1.44 19.69 -19.45
CA ALA A 75 -2.42 20.34 -20.32
C ALA A 75 -1.74 21.51 -21.04
N GLY A 76 -0.66 21.21 -21.76
CA GLY A 76 0.12 22.16 -22.56
C GLY A 76 0.19 21.75 -24.02
N GLY A 77 1.16 22.28 -24.76
CA GLY A 77 1.42 21.88 -26.15
C GLY A 77 2.09 20.50 -26.29
N TYR A 78 2.31 19.78 -25.19
CA TYR A 78 3.04 18.53 -25.14
C TYR A 78 2.18 17.51 -24.39
N TYR A 79 1.82 16.43 -25.07
CA TYR A 79 0.82 15.45 -24.65
C TYR A 79 1.39 14.44 -23.64
N ASN A 80 1.84 14.89 -22.47
CA ASN A 80 2.46 14.00 -21.48
C ASN A 80 1.47 13.58 -20.40
N ASN A 81 1.40 12.27 -20.15
CA ASN A 81 0.63 11.66 -19.09
C ASN A 81 1.36 11.79 -17.73
N GLY A 82 0.60 11.70 -16.64
CA GLY A 82 1.14 11.57 -15.30
C GLY A 82 1.62 10.15 -15.01
N SER A 83 2.61 10.04 -14.12
CA SER A 83 3.12 8.74 -13.68
C SER A 83 2.37 8.19 -12.47
N ALA A 84 2.57 6.90 -12.20
CA ALA A 84 2.03 6.26 -11.01
C ALA A 84 2.90 6.51 -9.78
N GLY A 85 2.31 6.39 -8.59
CA GLY A 85 3.07 6.36 -7.33
C GLY A 85 3.80 5.03 -7.12
N GLY A 86 4.81 5.04 -6.24
CA GLY A 86 5.56 3.85 -5.85
C GLY A 86 4.80 2.97 -4.86
N TYR A 87 5.14 1.69 -4.84
CA TYR A 87 4.56 0.68 -3.95
C TYR A 87 5.63 0.06 -3.05
N ALA A 88 5.39 0.08 -1.74
CA ALA A 88 6.22 -0.61 -0.76
C ALA A 88 5.38 -1.60 0.06
N LYS A 89 5.93 -2.78 0.33
CA LYS A 89 5.31 -3.80 1.19
C LYS A 89 6.30 -4.26 2.25
N LYS A 90 5.84 -4.39 3.50
CA LYS A 90 6.68 -4.84 4.63
C LYS A 90 5.91 -5.78 5.55
N LEU A 91 6.56 -6.85 6.00
CA LEU A 91 6.14 -7.62 7.17
C LEU A 91 6.89 -7.06 8.39
N LEU A 92 6.14 -6.64 9.42
CA LEU A 92 6.72 -6.01 10.61
C LEU A 92 6.17 -6.66 11.88
N ASP A 93 7.08 -6.97 12.80
CA ASP A 93 6.73 -7.25 14.19
C ASP A 93 6.39 -5.93 14.89
N VAL A 94 5.14 -5.81 15.33
CA VAL A 94 4.60 -4.62 15.98
C VAL A 94 4.41 -4.85 17.48
N SER A 95 5.00 -5.89 18.07
CA SER A 95 4.87 -6.22 19.49
C SER A 95 5.33 -5.11 20.44
N SER A 96 6.20 -4.19 19.98
CA SER A 96 6.62 -2.98 20.69
C SER A 96 5.99 -1.68 20.18
N ILE A 97 5.24 -1.73 19.07
CA ILE A 97 4.66 -0.54 18.42
C ILE A 97 3.20 -0.38 18.85
N SER A 98 2.86 0.78 19.41
CA SER A 98 1.48 1.06 19.84
C SER A 98 0.68 1.78 18.75
N THR A 99 1.32 2.71 18.02
CA THR A 99 0.68 3.53 17.00
C THR A 99 1.62 3.81 15.84
N SER A 100 1.06 4.06 14.66
CA SER A 100 1.76 4.57 13.48
C SER A 100 0.98 5.71 12.85
N THR A 101 1.69 6.74 12.39
CA THR A 101 1.10 7.79 11.57
C THR A 101 0.99 7.28 10.14
N ILE A 102 -0.22 7.34 9.58
CA ILE A 102 -0.51 6.94 8.22
C ILE A 102 -0.76 8.20 7.39
N THR A 103 0.04 8.40 6.36
CA THR A 103 -0.18 9.43 5.35
C THR A 103 -0.72 8.77 4.10
N VAL A 104 -1.81 9.30 3.56
CA VAL A 104 -2.32 8.93 2.24
C VAL A 104 -2.11 10.10 1.29
N GLY A 105 -1.33 9.86 0.24
CA GLY A 105 -1.04 10.87 -0.76
C GLY A 105 -2.29 11.26 -1.55
N ALA A 106 -2.47 12.56 -1.77
CA ALA A 106 -3.49 13.05 -2.69
C ALA A 106 -3.03 12.84 -4.15
N GLY A 107 -3.96 12.50 -5.03
CA GLY A 107 -3.71 12.46 -6.46
C GLY A 107 -3.33 13.84 -7.01
N GLY A 108 -2.47 13.86 -8.03
CA GLY A 108 -2.15 15.09 -8.74
C GLY A 108 -3.42 15.67 -9.36
N ALA A 109 -3.79 16.89 -8.99
CA ALA A 109 -5.01 17.52 -9.50
C ALA A 109 -4.95 17.75 -11.01
N ALA A 110 -6.06 17.55 -11.72
CA ALA A 110 -6.20 17.85 -13.15
C ALA A 110 -5.83 19.30 -13.47
N LYS A 111 -5.35 19.52 -14.69
CA LYS A 111 -4.98 20.84 -15.21
C LYS A 111 -5.95 21.27 -16.29
N SER A 112 -6.45 22.50 -16.21
CA SER A 112 -7.26 23.09 -17.28
C SER A 112 -6.46 23.24 -18.57
N ALA A 113 -7.14 23.33 -19.71
CA ALA A 113 -6.51 23.48 -21.02
C ALA A 113 -5.50 24.65 -21.07
N ASN A 114 -4.38 24.44 -21.77
CA ASN A 114 -3.33 25.45 -21.98
C ASN A 114 -2.67 26.00 -20.70
N THR A 115 -2.54 25.18 -19.64
CA THR A 115 -1.93 25.58 -18.36
C THR A 115 -0.60 24.88 -18.05
N GLY A 116 -0.05 24.11 -18.99
CA GLY A 116 1.32 23.58 -18.94
C GLY A 116 1.44 22.21 -18.27
N ALA A 117 2.47 22.03 -17.44
CA ALA A 117 2.76 20.75 -16.79
C ALA A 117 1.65 20.30 -15.85
N GLY A 118 1.55 18.98 -15.62
CA GLY A 118 0.67 18.41 -14.61
C GLY A 118 1.08 18.79 -13.19
N ASN A 119 0.34 18.27 -12.22
CA ASN A 119 0.67 18.24 -10.80
C ASN A 119 1.11 16.83 -10.39
N ALA A 120 2.17 16.75 -9.59
CA ALA A 120 2.63 15.48 -9.03
C ALA A 120 1.65 14.94 -7.99
N GLY A 121 1.64 13.62 -7.80
CA GLY A 121 0.93 12.97 -6.71
C GLY A 121 1.67 13.18 -5.38
N GLY A 122 0.95 13.03 -4.27
CA GLY A 122 1.52 13.00 -2.93
C GLY A 122 2.04 11.62 -2.52
N ASP A 123 2.97 11.62 -1.58
CA ASP A 123 3.49 10.40 -0.96
C ASP A 123 2.46 9.77 -0.02
N SER A 124 2.43 8.44 0.01
CA SER A 124 1.78 7.67 1.07
C SER A 124 2.84 7.04 1.96
N SER A 125 2.57 6.93 3.26
CA SER A 125 3.56 6.39 4.20
C SER A 125 2.96 5.76 5.45
N TRP A 126 3.70 4.78 5.99
CA TRP A 126 3.63 4.36 7.39
C TRP A 126 4.84 4.94 8.13
N ALA A 127 4.62 5.57 9.29
CA ALA A 127 5.68 6.08 10.17
C ALA A 127 5.37 5.84 11.65
N ASP A 128 6.10 4.92 12.28
CA ASP A 128 5.91 4.52 13.70
C ASP A 128 7.00 5.06 14.64
N GLY A 129 7.86 5.94 14.13
CA GLY A 129 9.00 6.52 14.86
C GLY A 129 10.30 5.73 14.72
N THR A 130 10.26 4.46 14.30
CA THR A 130 11.45 3.63 14.01
C THR A 130 11.48 3.20 12.56
N ASN A 131 10.36 2.72 12.03
CA ASN A 131 10.19 2.30 10.65
C ASN A 131 9.47 3.40 9.89
N THR A 132 9.98 3.69 8.69
CA THR A 132 9.30 4.52 7.69
C THR A 132 9.23 3.74 6.39
N ILE A 133 8.01 3.52 5.91
CA ILE A 133 7.74 2.82 4.65
C ILE A 133 7.01 3.82 3.77
N THR A 134 7.54 4.08 2.58
CA THR A 134 7.05 5.14 1.70
C THR A 134 6.82 4.62 0.30
N GLY A 135 5.63 4.88 -0.22
CA GLY A 135 5.35 4.92 -1.64
C GLY A 135 5.29 6.38 -2.07
N SER A 136 6.31 6.87 -2.77
CA SER A 136 6.34 8.26 -3.21
C SER A 136 5.31 8.51 -4.31
N GLY A 137 4.83 9.74 -4.41
CA GLY A 137 3.91 10.17 -5.45
C GLY A 137 4.53 10.09 -6.85
N GLY A 138 3.69 9.82 -7.85
CA GLY A 138 4.07 9.85 -9.25
C GLY A 138 4.32 11.27 -9.73
N LEU A 139 5.30 11.42 -10.63
CA LEU A 139 5.58 12.72 -11.23
C LEU A 139 4.45 13.18 -12.16
N ALA A 140 4.32 14.49 -12.27
CA ALA A 140 3.45 15.16 -13.22
C ALA A 140 3.86 14.88 -14.68
N GLY A 141 2.89 14.85 -15.59
CA GLY A 141 3.18 14.94 -17.01
C GLY A 141 3.95 16.23 -17.35
N SER A 142 4.99 16.12 -18.17
CA SER A 142 5.84 17.26 -18.56
C SER A 142 5.06 18.31 -19.34
N GLY A 143 5.30 19.59 -19.06
CA GLY A 143 4.69 20.72 -19.76
C GLY A 143 5.55 21.33 -20.87
N SER A 144 6.79 20.86 -21.05
CA SER A 144 7.79 21.58 -21.86
C SER A 144 8.49 20.72 -22.91
N VAL A 145 8.38 19.40 -22.80
CA VAL A 145 9.04 18.43 -23.68
C VAL A 145 8.17 17.18 -23.79
N ASN A 146 8.14 16.56 -24.97
CA ASN A 146 7.37 15.34 -25.20
C ASN A 146 8.19 14.09 -24.78
N THR A 147 8.21 13.80 -23.49
CA THR A 147 9.02 12.72 -22.90
C THR A 147 8.28 12.11 -21.72
N GLY A 148 8.38 10.78 -21.61
CA GLY A 148 7.89 10.08 -20.44
C GLY A 148 8.55 10.57 -19.15
N VAL A 149 7.78 10.57 -18.08
CA VAL A 149 8.19 10.91 -16.72
C VAL A 149 8.26 9.65 -15.87
N VAL A 150 9.16 9.62 -14.88
CA VAL A 150 9.32 8.45 -14.01
C VAL A 150 8.19 8.35 -13.00
N GLY A 151 7.84 7.13 -12.59
CA GLY A 151 6.94 6.93 -11.45
C GLY A 151 7.60 7.23 -10.13
N GLY A 152 6.76 7.28 -9.09
CA GLY A 152 7.20 7.48 -7.72
C GLY A 152 8.12 6.34 -7.26
N ALA A 153 9.15 6.68 -6.49
CA ALA A 153 10.01 5.69 -5.87
C ALA A 153 9.28 4.97 -4.71
N ALA A 154 9.85 3.85 -4.26
CA ALA A 154 9.40 3.13 -3.09
C ALA A 154 10.59 2.81 -2.17
N SER A 155 10.39 2.87 -0.85
CA SER A 155 11.46 2.61 0.12
C SER A 155 10.94 2.09 1.47
N GLY A 156 11.84 1.48 2.25
CA GLY A 156 11.58 1.01 3.61
C GLY A 156 10.83 -0.34 3.71
N GLY A 157 10.25 -0.80 2.60
CA GLY A 157 9.64 -2.12 2.49
C GLY A 157 10.65 -3.25 2.32
N ASP A 158 10.19 -4.48 2.53
CA ASP A 158 10.89 -5.69 2.10
C ASP A 158 10.77 -5.85 0.58
N ILE A 159 9.67 -5.36 0.01
CA ILE A 159 9.45 -5.18 -1.42
C ILE A 159 9.29 -3.68 -1.69
N ASN A 160 10.03 -3.16 -2.67
CA ASN A 160 9.95 -1.78 -3.12
C ASN A 160 9.87 -1.76 -4.65
N ILE A 161 8.76 -1.31 -5.19
CA ILE A 161 8.47 -1.28 -6.62
C ILE A 161 8.20 0.18 -7.02
N PRO A 162 8.98 0.77 -7.95
CA PRO A 162 8.68 2.10 -8.44
C PRO A 162 7.38 2.08 -9.27
N GLY A 163 6.66 3.19 -9.26
CA GLY A 163 5.45 3.36 -10.06
C GLY A 163 5.72 3.29 -11.57
N GLY A 164 4.69 2.94 -12.33
CA GLY A 164 4.73 3.00 -13.79
C GLY A 164 5.02 4.41 -14.29
N ARG A 165 5.77 4.51 -15.39
CA ARG A 165 6.12 5.77 -16.03
C ARG A 165 4.90 6.35 -16.74
N GLY A 166 4.63 7.64 -16.57
CA GLY A 166 3.68 8.36 -17.41
C GLY A 166 4.34 8.67 -18.75
N SER A 167 3.81 8.16 -19.85
CA SER A 167 4.42 8.35 -21.18
C SER A 167 3.78 9.52 -21.95
N MET A 168 4.09 9.65 -23.23
CA MET A 168 3.51 10.64 -24.14
C MET A 168 2.28 10.12 -24.89
N ILE A 169 1.67 10.95 -25.74
CA ILE A 169 0.58 10.58 -26.65
C ILE A 169 0.79 9.24 -27.34
N ASN A 170 -0.30 8.46 -27.44
CA ASN A 170 -0.35 7.06 -27.91
C ASN A 170 0.30 6.03 -26.98
N TYR A 171 0.79 6.45 -25.81
CA TYR A 171 1.23 5.58 -24.73
C TYR A 171 0.46 5.90 -23.45
N GLY A 172 0.43 4.93 -22.53
CA GLY A 172 -0.37 5.03 -21.30
C GLY A 172 0.21 5.99 -20.26
N ALA A 173 -0.68 6.47 -19.39
CA ALA A 173 -0.32 6.97 -18.08
C ALA A 173 0.27 5.85 -17.21
N GLY A 174 0.84 6.23 -16.06
CA GLY A 174 1.53 5.26 -15.22
C GLY A 174 0.59 4.29 -14.50
N ASP A 175 0.80 3.00 -14.70
CA ASP A 175 0.19 1.92 -13.92
C ASP A 175 0.81 1.78 -12.52
N SER A 176 -0.01 1.36 -11.57
CA SER A 176 0.37 1.09 -10.19
C SER A 176 -0.02 -0.34 -9.79
N MET A 177 0.30 -0.76 -8.58
CA MET A 177 -0.10 -2.09 -8.10
C MET A 177 -1.62 -2.21 -7.87
N PHE A 178 -2.33 -1.09 -7.71
CA PHE A 178 -3.76 -1.04 -7.38
C PHE A 178 -4.60 -0.25 -8.39
N GLY A 179 -4.04 0.07 -9.55
CA GLY A 179 -4.69 0.93 -10.53
C GLY A 179 -3.94 1.01 -11.84
N TYR A 180 -4.66 1.39 -12.89
CA TYR A 180 -4.19 1.45 -14.26
C TYR A 180 -4.22 2.89 -14.77
N GLY A 181 -3.20 3.26 -15.51
CA GLY A 181 -3.20 4.46 -16.33
C GLY A 181 -3.92 4.21 -17.66
N ASP A 182 -4.51 5.26 -18.23
CA ASP A 182 -5.18 5.17 -19.53
C ASP A 182 -4.27 5.71 -20.67
N VAL A 183 -4.58 5.32 -21.91
CA VAL A 183 -3.99 5.84 -23.15
C VAL A 183 -4.83 6.96 -23.76
N GLU A 184 -6.11 7.06 -23.38
CA GLU A 184 -7.05 8.07 -23.83
C GLU A 184 -6.73 9.44 -23.22
N GLN A 185 -7.08 10.52 -23.92
CA GLN A 185 -6.86 11.88 -23.43
C GLN A 185 -7.90 12.30 -22.38
N THR A 186 -7.52 13.18 -21.44
CA THR A 186 -8.44 13.75 -20.43
C THR A 186 -9.09 12.72 -19.50
N VAL A 187 -8.47 11.55 -19.33
CA VAL A 187 -8.96 10.48 -18.45
C VAL A 187 -8.22 10.53 -17.12
N ASP A 188 -8.96 10.51 -16.03
CA ASP A 188 -8.40 10.41 -14.68
C ASP A 188 -7.83 8.99 -14.45
N GLY A 189 -6.79 8.88 -13.63
CA GLY A 189 -6.24 7.58 -13.25
C GLY A 189 -7.30 6.70 -12.57
N VAL A 190 -7.33 5.41 -12.90
CA VAL A 190 -8.30 4.46 -12.37
C VAL A 190 -7.65 3.52 -11.35
N GLY A 191 -8.17 3.51 -10.11
CA GLY A 191 -7.59 2.73 -9.01
C GLY A 191 -6.45 3.47 -8.30
N TYR A 192 -5.99 2.98 -7.15
CA TYR A 192 -5.13 3.79 -6.28
C TYR A 192 -3.72 3.94 -6.83
N GLY A 193 -3.24 5.17 -6.90
CA GLY A 193 -1.86 5.48 -7.28
C GLY A 193 -1.58 5.53 -8.78
N SER A 194 -2.57 5.29 -9.65
CA SER A 194 -2.42 5.41 -11.11
C SER A 194 -2.30 6.86 -11.57
N GLY A 195 -1.52 7.09 -12.63
CA GLY A 195 -1.38 8.40 -13.26
C GLY A 195 -2.59 8.79 -14.11
N GLY A 196 -2.83 10.09 -14.26
CA GLY A 196 -3.86 10.65 -15.15
C GLY A 196 -3.33 10.94 -16.55
N SER A 197 -4.22 10.92 -17.54
CA SER A 197 -3.84 11.06 -18.93
C SER A 197 -3.60 12.51 -19.37
N TYR A 198 -2.89 12.67 -20.49
CA TYR A 198 -2.58 13.99 -21.05
C TYR A 198 -3.83 14.78 -21.48
N GLY A 199 -3.66 16.09 -21.45
CA GLY A 199 -4.50 17.11 -22.06
C GLY A 199 -3.77 17.83 -23.18
N TYR A 200 -4.31 18.99 -23.59
CA TYR A 200 -3.68 19.83 -24.61
C TYR A 200 -3.98 21.31 -24.39
N THR A 201 -3.69 22.15 -25.39
CA THR A 201 -4.05 23.57 -25.40
C THR A 201 -5.56 23.81 -25.48
N THR A 202 -6.34 22.81 -25.90
CA THR A 202 -7.80 22.93 -26.11
C THR A 202 -8.64 22.08 -25.15
N TYR A 203 -8.02 21.19 -24.35
CA TYR A 203 -8.71 20.34 -23.38
C TYR A 203 -7.83 20.06 -22.16
N ALA A 204 -8.48 19.76 -21.04
CA ALA A 204 -7.82 19.51 -19.76
C ALA A 204 -7.02 18.19 -19.77
N GLY A 205 -6.08 18.07 -18.84
CA GLY A 205 -5.47 16.78 -18.49
C GLY A 205 -6.29 16.06 -17.42
N GLY A 206 -6.14 14.74 -17.35
CA GLY A 206 -6.73 13.93 -16.29
C GLY A 206 -5.96 14.03 -14.97
N ALA A 207 -6.69 13.92 -13.86
CA ALA A 207 -6.14 13.84 -12.52
C ALA A 207 -5.45 12.49 -12.28
N GLY A 208 -4.39 12.50 -11.46
CA GLY A 208 -3.86 11.27 -10.90
C GLY A 208 -4.77 10.76 -9.77
N ALA A 209 -4.76 9.45 -9.54
CA ALA A 209 -5.54 8.85 -8.47
C ALA A 209 -4.86 8.99 -7.10
N PRO A 210 -5.63 9.06 -5.99
CA PRO A 210 -5.06 9.10 -4.64
C PRO A 210 -4.30 7.81 -4.31
N GLY A 211 -3.43 7.89 -3.32
CA GLY A 211 -2.74 6.73 -2.76
C GLY A 211 -3.63 5.90 -1.84
N ILE A 212 -3.06 4.84 -1.26
CA ILE A 212 -3.71 3.99 -0.26
C ILE A 212 -2.68 3.38 0.68
N VAL A 213 -3.08 3.10 1.92
CA VAL A 213 -2.34 2.23 2.83
C VAL A 213 -3.27 1.11 3.33
N VAL A 214 -2.83 -0.14 3.18
CA VAL A 214 -3.54 -1.33 3.67
C VAL A 214 -2.71 -2.00 4.74
N VAL A 215 -3.32 -2.31 5.88
CA VAL A 215 -2.68 -2.96 7.02
C VAL A 215 -3.41 -4.27 7.31
N TRP A 216 -2.74 -5.38 7.02
CA TRP A 216 -3.19 -6.73 7.35
C TRP A 216 -2.63 -7.10 8.72
N GLU A 217 -3.49 -7.45 9.67
CA GLU A 217 -3.12 -7.59 11.08
C GLU A 217 -3.18 -9.04 11.53
N TYR A 218 -2.12 -9.51 12.17
CA TYR A 218 -1.93 -10.91 12.54
C TYR A 218 -1.66 -11.07 14.03
N LYS A 219 -2.21 -12.15 14.60
CA LYS A 219 -1.88 -12.63 15.94
C LYS A 219 -0.64 -13.53 15.88
#